data_AF-A0A5E8AVD7-F1
#
_entry.id   AF-A0A5E8AVD7-F1
#
_cell.length_a   1.000
_cell.length_b   1.000
_cell.length_c   1.000
_cell.angle_alpha   90.00
_cell.angle_beta   90.00
_cell.angle_gamma   90.00
#
_symmetry.space_group_name_H-M   'P 1'
#
loop_
_entity.id
_entity.type
_entity.pdbx_description
1 polymer ?
#
loop_
_entity_poly.entity_id
_entity_poly.type
_entity_poly.pdbx_seq_one_letter_code
_entity_poly.pdbx_strand_id
1 'polypeptide(L)' 'MTREVLIKRTMENLNKLPDQKLREVSDFAEFLLNRIDEAVITEGIQKLASDSVAFKFLDEEEELYSVDDLKEKYQ' A
#
# COMPACT_ATOMS: atom_id res chain seq x y z
N MET A 1 -6.78 27.05 -2.18
CA MET A 1 -5.48 27.42 -2.80
C MET A 1 -5.31 26.57 -4.06
N THR A 2 -4.89 27.14 -5.18
CA THR A 2 -4.60 26.35 -6.39
C THR A 2 -3.21 25.74 -6.29
N ARG A 3 -2.95 24.71 -7.11
CA ARG A 3 -1.63 24.05 -7.18
C ARG A 3 -0.55 25.06 -7.58
N GLU A 4 -0.81 25.97 -8.52
CA GLU A 4 0.21 26.95 -8.93
C GLU A 4 0.56 27.90 -7.79
N VAL A 5 -0.42 28.35 -7.00
CA VAL A 5 -0.20 29.24 -5.86
C VAL A 5 0.66 28.56 -4.79
N LEU A 6 0.43 27.26 -4.54
CA LEU A 6 1.25 26.49 -3.61
C LEU A 6 2.69 26.33 -4.11
N ILE A 7 2.89 25.93 -5.36
CA ILE A 7 4.23 25.78 -5.95
C ILE A 7 5.01 27.09 -5.86
N LYS A 8 4.38 28.20 -6.27
CA LYS A 8 5.01 29.52 -6.24
C LYS A 8 5.44 29.92 -4.82
N ARG A 9 4.54 29.77 -3.84
CA ARG A 9 4.84 30.11 -2.44
C ARG A 9 5.94 29.21 -1.85
N THR A 10 5.95 27.93 -2.21
CA THR A 10 7.01 27.01 -1.80
C THR A 10 8.37 27.43 -2.38
N MET A 11 8.44 27.76 -3.67
CA MET A 11 9.68 28.27 -4.30
C MET A 11 10.19 29.55 -3.63
N GLU A 12 9.28 30.50 -3.33
CA GLU A 12 9.63 31.72 -2.60
C GLU A 12 10.19 31.46 -1.20
N ASN A 13 9.72 30.40 -0.52
CA ASN A 13 10.23 30.00 0.78
C ASN A 13 11.57 29.27 0.66
N LEU A 14 11.73 28.36 -0.31
CA LEU A 14 12.98 27.63 -0.54
C LEU A 14 14.15 28.57 -0.83
N ASN A 15 13.92 29.63 -1.61
CA ASN A 15 14.93 30.64 -1.94
C ASN A 15 15.44 31.43 -0.72
N LYS A 16 14.76 31.37 0.42
CA LYS A 16 15.15 32.06 1.67
C LYS A 16 15.87 31.12 2.64
N LEU A 17 15.92 29.82 2.36
CA LEU A 17 16.55 28.84 3.23
C LEU A 17 18.06 28.81 3.00
N PRO A 18 18.87 28.61 4.07
CA PRO A 18 20.28 28.25 3.92
C PRO A 18 20.44 26.90 3.22
N ASP A 19 21.55 26.69 2.51
CA ASP A 19 21.82 25.48 1.73
C ASP A 19 21.65 24.17 2.50
N GLN A 20 22.00 24.16 3.80
CA GLN A 20 21.82 22.99 4.65
C GLN A 20 20.33 22.61 4.79
N LYS A 21 19.46 23.60 4.98
CA LYS A 21 18.01 23.37 5.08
C LYS A 21 17.40 23.08 3.72
N LEU A 22 17.95 23.62 2.65
CA LEU A 22 17.54 23.27 1.29
C LEU A 22 17.78 21.77 1.01
N ARG A 23 18.95 21.24 1.43
CA ARG A 23 19.26 19.80 1.36
C ARG A 23 18.26 18.97 2.15
N GLU A 24 18.00 19.32 3.41
CA GLU A 24 17.00 18.60 4.24
C GLU A 24 15.62 18.55 3.58
N VAL A 25 15.17 19.65 2.95
CA VAL A 25 13.89 19.67 2.24
C VAL A 25 13.93 18.81 0.97
N SER A 26 15.04 18.81 0.23
CA SER A 26 15.24 17.94 -0.94
C SER A 26 15.17 16.47 -0.55
N ASP A 27 15.93 16.07 0.48
CA ASP A 27 15.96 14.70 1.00
C ASP A 27 14.57 14.25 1.44
N PHE A 28 13.82 15.14 2.10
CA PHE A 28 12.46 14.83 2.52
C PHE A 28 11.48 14.71 1.33
N ALA A 29 11.62 15.54 0.31
CA ALA A 29 10.80 15.43 -0.90
C ALA A 29 11.07 14.11 -1.65
N GLU A 30 12.34 13.70 -1.77
CA GLU A 30 12.72 12.40 -2.34
C GLU A 30 12.18 11.24 -1.51
N PHE A 31 12.28 11.32 -0.18
CA PHE A 31 11.69 10.33 0.71
C PHE A 31 10.17 10.16 0.48
N LEU A 32 9.43 11.26 0.36
CA LEU A 32 7.98 11.21 0.10
C LEU A 32 7.65 10.56 -1.25
N LEU A 33 8.44 10.86 -2.30
CA LEU A 33 8.26 10.27 -3.62
C LEU A 33 8.50 8.75 -3.58
N ASN A 34 9.60 8.32 -2.98
CA ASN A 34 9.91 6.89 -2.83
C ASN A 34 8.80 6.13 -2.09
N ARG A 35 8.22 6.75 -1.04
CA ARG A 35 7.15 6.15 -0.25
C ARG A 35 5.84 5.99 -1.01
N ILE A 36 5.57 6.88 -1.98
CA ILE A 36 4.43 6.75 -2.89
C ILE A 36 4.68 5.60 -3.86
N ASP A 37 5.88 5.52 -4.45
CA ASP A 37 6.24 4.45 -5.38
C ASP A 37 6.18 3.07 -4.71
N GLU A 38 6.72 2.93 -3.49
CA GLU A 38 6.64 1.71 -2.70
C GLU A 38 5.20 1.29 -2.41
N ALA A 39 4.32 2.25 -2.10
CA ALA A 39 2.90 1.97 -1.85
C ALA A 39 2.21 1.43 -3.11
N VAL A 40 2.47 2.06 -4.26
CA VAL A 40 1.93 1.62 -5.56
C VAL A 40 2.43 0.22 -5.93
N ILE A 41 3.73 -0.05 -5.71
CA ILE A 41 4.31 -1.38 -5.96
C ILE A 41 3.66 -2.43 -5.04
N THR A 42 3.51 -2.11 -3.76
CA THR A 42 2.92 -3.03 -2.77
C THR A 42 1.47 -3.35 -3.10
N GLU A 43 0.68 -2.34 -3.46
CA GLU A 43 -0.71 -2.52 -3.91
C GLU A 43 -0.78 -3.40 -5.16
N GLY A 44 0.12 -3.18 -6.13
CA GLY A 44 0.23 -4.01 -7.33
C GLY A 44 0.54 -5.48 -7.01
N ILE A 45 1.49 -5.74 -6.11
CA ILE A 45 1.82 -7.10 -5.66
C ILE A 45 0.62 -7.76 -4.97
N GLN A 46 -0.05 -7.04 -4.06
CA GLN A 46 -1.23 -7.56 -3.36
C GLN A 46 -2.34 -7.92 -4.34
N LYS A 47 -2.59 -7.06 -5.34
CA LYS A 47 -3.59 -7.34 -6.37
C LYS A 47 -3.23 -8.56 -7.20
N LEU A 48 -1.98 -8.67 -7.67
CA LEU A 48 -1.53 -9.84 -8.44
C LEU A 48 -1.60 -11.14 -7.62
N ALA A 49 -1.30 -11.08 -6.32
CA ALA A 49 -1.42 -12.22 -5.43
C ALA A 49 -2.89 -12.61 -5.18
N SER A 50 -3.76 -11.63 -4.98
CA SER A 50 -5.21 -11.85 -4.79
C SER A 50 -5.89 -12.38 -6.05
N ASP A 51 -5.48 -11.92 -7.23
CA ASP A 51 -6.01 -12.37 -8.52
C ASP A 51 -5.38 -13.71 -8.96
N SER A 52 -4.38 -14.20 -8.23
CA SER A 52 -3.68 -15.44 -8.57
C SER A 52 -4.52 -16.67 -8.22
N VAL A 53 -4.68 -17.54 -9.21
CA VAL A 53 -5.35 -18.86 -9.04
C VAL A 53 -4.59 -19.76 -8.05
N ALA A 54 -3.30 -19.50 -7.80
CA ALA A 54 -2.47 -20.31 -6.91
C ALA A 54 -3.01 -20.37 -5.47
N PHE A 55 -3.77 -19.37 -5.02
CA PHE A 55 -4.32 -19.29 -3.67
C PHE A 55 -5.84 -19.49 -3.61
N LYS A 56 -6.47 -19.84 -4.74
CA LYS A 56 -7.94 -20.00 -4.82
C LYS A 56 -8.49 -21.07 -3.87
N PHE A 57 -7.66 -22.05 -3.51
CA PHE A 57 -8.00 -23.06 -2.51
C PHE A 57 -8.25 -22.48 -1.10
N LEU A 58 -7.79 -21.25 -0.80
CA LEU A 58 -8.08 -20.57 0.47
C LEU A 58 -9.49 -19.98 0.51
N ASP A 59 -10.12 -19.74 -0.64
CA ASP A 59 -11.51 -19.26 -0.73
C ASP A 59 -12.53 -20.41 -0.64
N GLU A 60 -12.06 -21.65 -0.73
CA GLU A 60 -12.88 -22.85 -0.61
C GLU A 60 -12.79 -23.32 0.86
N GLU A 61 -13.88 -23.18 1.63
CA GLU A 61 -14.01 -23.91 2.88
C GLU A 61 -14.23 -25.39 2.52
N GLU A 62 -13.22 -26.25 2.76
CA GLU A 62 -13.43 -27.70 2.71
C GLU A 62 -14.49 -28.08 3.76
N GLU A 63 -15.57 -28.74 3.33
CA GLU A 63 -16.54 -29.37 4.23
C GLU A 63 -15.82 -30.47 5.03
N LEU A 64 -15.26 -30.08 6.18
CA LEU A 64 -14.27 -30.89 6.88
C LEU A 64 -14.88 -32.15 7.50
N TYR A 65 -16.11 -32.03 8.03
CA TYR A 65 -16.91 -33.11 8.60
C TYR A 65 -18.39 -32.75 8.55
N SER A 66 -19.21 -33.73 8.18
CA SER A 66 -20.66 -33.67 8.18
C SER A 66 -21.26 -34.64 9.20
N VAL A 67 -22.56 -34.50 9.48
CA VAL A 67 -23.30 -35.47 10.30
C VAL A 67 -23.28 -36.87 9.66
N ASP A 68 -23.03 -36.97 8.36
CA ASP A 68 -22.94 -38.23 7.64
C ASP A 68 -21.61 -38.96 7.83
N ASP A 69 -20.58 -38.29 8.36
CA ASP A 69 -19.31 -38.89 8.76
C ASP A 69 -19.36 -39.55 10.15
N LEU A 70 -20.47 -39.36 10.88
CA LEU A 70 -20.65 -39.96 12.20
C LEU A 70 -20.87 -41.47 12.10
N LYS A 71 -19.95 -42.25 12.68
CA LYS A 71 -20.08 -43.71 12.81
C LYS A 71 -21.29 -44.14 13.65
N GLU A 72 -21.71 -43.30 14.60
CA GLU A 72 -22.85 -43.56 15.48
C GLU A 72 -23.63 -42.25 15.66
N LYS A 73 -24.91 -42.26 15.29
CA LYS A 73 -25.82 -41.11 15.42
C LYS A 73 -26.59 -41.27 16.73
N TYR A 74 -26.62 -40.22 17.55
CA TYR A 74 -27.35 -40.24 18.83
C TYR A 74 -28.86 -40.41 18.59
N GLN A 75 -29.51 -41.30 19.34
CA GLN A 75 -30.97 -41.47 19.36
C GLN A 75 -31.59 -40.80 20.59
#